data_AF-A0AAJ1T7B2-F1
#
_entry.id   AF-A0AAJ1T7B2-F1
#
_cell.length_a   1.000
_cell.length_b   1.000
_cell.length_c   1.000
_cell.angle_alpha   90.00
_cell.angle_beta   90.00
_cell.angle_gamma   90.00
#
_symmetry.space_group_name_H-M   'P 1'
#
loop_
_entity.id
_entity.type
_entity.pdbx_description
1 polymer ?
#
loop_
_entity_poly.entity_id
_entity_poly.type
_entity_poly.pdbx_seq_one_letter_code
_entity_poly.pdbx_strand_id
1 'polypeptide(L)'
;MTQQGVRWAAEQVLALAPDAASRKAGSKLGTSGPWSEAGCSNEGAVWGLCRGSGSKPYRTVVDTTGPAYQCSCPSRKFPCKHALGLLLLWSDPQGPVALGGGERAPDWARTWLAGRAERTAKKKAATVTPAGSEAARRRAEQRGERVSAGATELEQRLEDLLRGGLAAAEQSGYSLWEETAARMVDAQAPGLAARVRELGAIPGSGPGWPVRLLEETSLLYLLVRARGRQAELPAELSSVVGARLGLPVRAEGPPLRDTWLVLAQYDTADARLTTRRAWLHGTGSGRTALVLSYGAAGRAPELTLPAGLAVEAELTWFPTGAGWRAELGERFGAPAAPLSRPTGVDVTEALGRYGRAVREDPWAPHCPVTLGPVIPAPLPDGRGWQLAAPDGSAALPLSATAVANQGLWRLLSLSGGAPLTVFGECGHRGFTPLAAWVEGDEAVVSLS
;
A
#
# COMPACT_ATOMS: atom_id res chain seq x y z
N MET A 1 -33.41 9.42 2.63
CA MET A 1 -32.71 9.75 1.37
C MET A 1 -32.08 8.47 0.87
N THR A 2 -32.52 8.00 -0.29
CA THR A 2 -32.09 6.73 -0.88
C THR A 2 -30.60 6.78 -1.21
N GLN A 3 -29.84 5.77 -0.77
CA GLN A 3 -28.42 5.58 -1.09
C GLN A 3 -28.26 5.48 -2.62
N GLN A 4 -28.01 6.59 -3.28
CA GLN A 4 -27.47 6.61 -4.64
C GLN A 4 -26.03 6.09 -4.53
N GLY A 5 -25.78 4.87 -5.02
CA GLY A 5 -24.42 4.34 -5.11
C GLY A 5 -23.54 5.31 -5.90
N VAL A 6 -22.55 5.89 -5.24
CA VAL A 6 -21.67 6.92 -5.82
C VAL A 6 -20.86 6.30 -6.96
N ARG A 7 -21.04 6.83 -8.17
CA ARG A 7 -20.21 6.45 -9.34
C ARG A 7 -18.77 6.92 -9.09
N TRP A 8 -17.80 6.08 -9.45
CA TRP A 8 -16.40 6.47 -9.34
C TRP A 8 -16.02 7.46 -10.44
N ALA A 9 -15.16 8.41 -10.13
CA ALA A 9 -14.59 9.30 -11.14
C ALA A 9 -13.67 8.51 -12.08
N ALA A 10 -13.57 8.95 -13.33
CA ALA A 10 -12.72 8.28 -14.33
C ALA A 10 -11.26 8.13 -13.86
N GLU A 11 -10.72 9.13 -13.16
CA GLU A 11 -9.37 9.08 -12.60
C GLU A 11 -9.22 7.98 -11.52
N GLN A 12 -10.23 7.81 -10.66
CA GLN A 12 -10.26 6.76 -9.65
C GLN A 12 -10.26 5.37 -10.29
N VAL A 13 -11.00 5.19 -11.40
CA VAL A 13 -10.99 3.94 -12.17
C VAL A 13 -9.63 3.69 -12.83
N LEU A 14 -9.01 4.71 -13.42
CA LEU A 14 -7.70 4.59 -14.08
C LEU A 14 -6.56 4.30 -13.09
N ALA A 15 -6.72 4.70 -11.83
CA ALA A 15 -5.81 4.36 -10.73
C ALA A 15 -5.85 2.86 -10.38
N LEU A 16 -6.90 2.13 -10.77
CA LEU A 16 -7.01 0.67 -10.55
C LEU A 16 -6.21 -0.15 -11.57
N ALA A 17 -5.72 0.47 -12.64
CA ALA A 17 -5.07 -0.24 -13.74
C ALA A 17 -3.75 -0.89 -13.29
N PRO A 18 -3.54 -2.19 -13.57
CA PRO A 18 -2.34 -2.90 -13.12
C PRO A 18 -1.06 -2.45 -13.84
N ASP A 19 -1.19 -1.76 -14.98
CA ASP A 19 -0.08 -1.17 -15.73
C ASP A 19 -0.59 -0.14 -16.76
N ALA A 20 0.32 0.63 -17.34
CA ALA A 20 0.01 1.68 -18.31
C ALA A 20 -0.64 1.15 -19.60
N ALA A 21 -0.29 -0.07 -20.05
CA ALA A 21 -0.87 -0.67 -21.24
C ALA A 21 -2.34 -1.07 -21.01
N SER A 22 -2.63 -1.66 -19.84
CA SER A 22 -3.98 -1.97 -19.37
C SER A 22 -4.81 -0.70 -19.23
N ARG A 23 -4.23 0.37 -18.67
CA ARG A 23 -4.87 1.70 -18.56
C ARG A 23 -5.30 2.22 -19.94
N LYS A 24 -4.36 2.31 -20.89
CA LYS A 24 -4.63 2.80 -22.26
C LYS A 24 -5.65 1.93 -22.99
N ALA A 25 -5.56 0.60 -22.86
CA ALA A 25 -6.49 -0.32 -23.49
C ALA A 25 -7.90 -0.26 -22.87
N GLY A 26 -8.00 -0.08 -21.55
CA GLY A 26 -9.26 0.12 -20.83
C GLY A 26 -9.96 1.41 -21.23
N SER A 27 -9.21 2.52 -21.34
CA SER A 27 -9.76 3.81 -21.79
C SER A 27 -10.45 3.73 -23.16
N LYS A 28 -9.88 2.96 -24.10
CA LYS A 28 -10.49 2.74 -25.43
C LYS A 28 -11.82 1.99 -25.36
N LEU A 29 -12.04 1.20 -24.33
CA LEU A 29 -13.26 0.44 -24.09
C LEU A 29 -14.24 1.20 -23.18
N GLY A 30 -13.90 2.38 -22.68
CA GLY A 30 -14.78 3.20 -21.83
C GLY A 30 -15.88 3.96 -22.59
N THR A 31 -16.27 3.49 -23.78
CA THR A 31 -17.30 4.09 -24.64
C THR A 31 -18.44 3.09 -24.84
N SER A 32 -19.63 3.54 -25.21
CA SER A 32 -20.83 2.67 -25.32
C SER A 32 -20.74 1.61 -26.42
N GLY A 33 -20.10 1.92 -27.55
CA GLY A 33 -20.08 1.08 -28.75
C GLY A 33 -19.69 -0.40 -28.56
N PRO A 34 -18.61 -0.74 -27.84
CA PRO A 34 -18.23 -2.14 -27.63
C PRO A 34 -19.10 -2.91 -26.62
N TRP A 35 -20.05 -2.27 -25.93
CA TRP A 35 -20.81 -2.89 -24.84
C TRP A 35 -22.27 -3.14 -25.21
N SER A 36 -22.76 -4.30 -24.80
CA SER A 36 -24.19 -4.65 -24.80
C SER A 36 -24.59 -5.21 -23.44
N GLU A 37 -25.89 -5.18 -23.13
CA GLU A 37 -26.46 -5.69 -21.87
C GLU A 37 -25.72 -5.18 -20.61
N ALA A 38 -25.26 -3.94 -20.67
CA ALA A 38 -24.56 -3.32 -19.56
C ALA A 38 -25.55 -2.78 -18.53
N GLY A 39 -25.27 -2.98 -17.24
CA GLY A 39 -26.15 -2.57 -16.16
C GLY A 39 -25.43 -2.51 -14.82
N CYS A 40 -26.10 -1.95 -13.83
CA CYS A 40 -25.60 -1.89 -12.46
C CYS A 40 -26.72 -2.09 -11.43
N SER A 41 -26.36 -2.53 -10.23
CA SER A 41 -27.25 -2.66 -9.08
C SER A 41 -26.93 -1.62 -8.01
N ASN A 42 -27.94 -1.29 -7.20
CA ASN A 42 -27.77 -0.42 -6.03
C ASN A 42 -26.88 -1.05 -4.95
N GLU A 43 -26.74 -2.37 -4.96
CA GLU A 43 -25.91 -3.15 -4.03
C GLU A 43 -24.42 -3.18 -4.42
N GLY A 44 -24.02 -2.40 -5.43
CA GLY A 44 -22.62 -2.28 -5.84
C GLY A 44 -22.15 -3.38 -6.79
N ALA A 45 -22.96 -3.77 -7.78
CA ALA A 45 -22.51 -4.60 -8.89
C ALA A 45 -22.64 -3.86 -10.23
N VAL A 46 -21.67 -4.05 -11.13
CA VAL A 46 -21.70 -3.54 -12.51
C VAL A 46 -21.39 -4.71 -13.44
N TRP A 47 -22.15 -4.86 -14.53
CA TRP A 47 -21.96 -5.94 -15.49
C TRP A 47 -22.10 -5.44 -16.92
N GLY A 48 -21.57 -6.21 -17.87
CA GLY A 48 -21.77 -5.98 -19.30
C GLY A 48 -21.11 -7.03 -20.18
N LEU A 49 -21.54 -7.07 -21.44
CA LEU A 49 -20.97 -7.90 -22.49
C LEU A 49 -20.10 -7.03 -23.40
N CYS A 50 -18.79 -7.26 -23.41
CA CYS A 50 -17.88 -6.54 -24.30
C CYS A 50 -17.66 -7.32 -25.60
N ARG A 51 -17.90 -6.72 -26.76
CA ARG A 51 -17.55 -7.29 -28.05
C ARG A 51 -16.03 -7.47 -28.15
N GLY A 52 -15.60 -8.70 -28.37
CA GLY A 52 -14.19 -9.08 -28.50
C GLY A 52 -13.83 -9.50 -29.92
N SER A 53 -12.60 -9.99 -30.09
CA SER A 53 -12.12 -10.58 -31.36
C SER A 53 -12.68 -11.98 -31.64
N GLY A 54 -13.40 -12.59 -30.68
CA GLY A 54 -14.05 -13.89 -30.83
C GLY A 54 -15.55 -13.79 -31.14
N SER A 55 -16.18 -14.93 -31.42
CA SER A 55 -17.61 -15.03 -31.74
C SER A 55 -18.55 -14.79 -30.55
N LYS A 56 -18.04 -14.94 -29.31
CA LYS A 56 -18.82 -14.70 -28.08
C LYS A 56 -18.31 -13.43 -27.38
N PRO A 57 -19.18 -12.49 -26.99
CA PRO A 57 -18.81 -11.34 -26.17
C PRO A 57 -18.20 -11.78 -24.83
N TYR A 58 -17.25 -10.99 -24.32
CA TYR A 58 -16.67 -11.22 -22.99
C TYR A 58 -17.63 -10.77 -21.91
N ARG A 59 -18.07 -11.72 -21.07
CA ARG A 59 -18.87 -11.45 -19.87
C ARG A 59 -17.99 -10.80 -18.83
N THR A 60 -18.33 -9.60 -18.42
CA THR A 60 -17.57 -8.82 -17.45
C THR A 60 -18.48 -8.41 -16.31
N VAL A 61 -18.11 -8.73 -15.08
CA VAL A 61 -18.80 -8.30 -13.86
C VAL A 61 -17.78 -7.72 -12.88
N VAL A 62 -18.20 -6.67 -12.19
CA VAL A 62 -17.44 -5.97 -11.15
C VAL A 62 -18.31 -5.83 -9.92
N ASP A 63 -17.80 -6.26 -8.77
CA ASP A 63 -18.35 -5.97 -7.44
C ASP A 63 -17.65 -4.73 -6.90
N THR A 64 -18.34 -3.58 -6.85
CA THR A 64 -17.78 -2.29 -6.44
C THR A 64 -17.71 -2.10 -4.93
N THR A 65 -18.34 -2.96 -4.11
CA THR A 65 -18.21 -2.91 -2.64
C THR A 65 -16.80 -3.27 -2.18
N GLY A 66 -16.13 -4.10 -2.98
CA GLY A 66 -14.77 -4.50 -2.73
C GLY A 66 -14.07 -4.89 -4.00
N PRO A 67 -13.68 -3.89 -4.83
CA PRO A 67 -13.52 -4.03 -6.26
C PRO A 67 -12.90 -5.35 -6.64
N ALA A 68 -13.76 -6.26 -7.08
CA ALA A 68 -13.37 -7.54 -7.61
C ALA A 68 -13.95 -7.71 -8.99
N TYR A 69 -13.19 -8.41 -9.80
CA TYR A 69 -13.41 -8.42 -11.24
C TYR A 69 -13.47 -9.85 -11.70
N GLN A 70 -14.49 -10.16 -12.50
CA GLN A 70 -14.48 -11.36 -13.32
C GLN A 70 -14.74 -10.97 -14.76
N CYS A 71 -13.86 -11.43 -15.65
CA CYS A 71 -14.03 -11.30 -17.08
C CYS A 71 -13.70 -12.64 -17.74
N SER A 72 -14.50 -13.06 -18.72
CA SER A 72 -14.25 -14.30 -19.47
C SER A 72 -13.12 -14.18 -20.52
N CYS A 73 -12.37 -13.08 -20.53
CA CYS A 73 -11.25 -12.89 -21.45
C CYS A 73 -9.99 -13.67 -20.99
N PRO A 74 -9.08 -14.05 -21.90
CA PRO A 74 -7.88 -14.83 -21.57
C PRO A 74 -6.77 -14.04 -20.85
N SER A 75 -7.03 -12.79 -20.47
CA SER A 75 -6.04 -11.94 -19.80
C SER A 75 -5.74 -12.45 -18.39
N ARG A 76 -4.47 -12.46 -18.01
CA ARG A 76 -4.02 -12.75 -16.63
C ARG A 76 -3.90 -11.50 -15.76
N LYS A 77 -4.25 -10.33 -16.30
CA LYS A 77 -4.18 -9.03 -15.60
C LYS A 77 -5.55 -8.70 -15.01
N PHE A 78 -5.59 -8.32 -13.73
CA PHE A 78 -6.82 -8.02 -13.01
C PHE A 78 -6.66 -6.69 -12.25
N PRO A 79 -7.55 -5.70 -12.45
CA PRO A 79 -8.59 -5.65 -13.46
C PRO A 79 -8.03 -5.67 -14.90
N CYS A 80 -8.68 -6.42 -15.79
CA CYS A 80 -8.31 -6.44 -17.21
C CYS A 80 -8.86 -5.21 -17.94
N LYS A 81 -8.46 -5.00 -19.20
CA LYS A 81 -8.96 -3.87 -20.01
C LYS A 81 -10.50 -3.80 -20.10
N HIS A 82 -11.19 -4.94 -20.07
CA HIS A 82 -12.66 -4.98 -20.12
C HIS A 82 -13.27 -4.54 -18.79
N ALA A 83 -12.72 -4.97 -17.65
CA ALA A 83 -13.18 -4.51 -16.34
C ALA A 83 -12.95 -3.00 -16.15
N LEU A 84 -11.77 -2.49 -16.57
CA LEU A 84 -11.49 -1.05 -16.58
C LEU A 84 -12.45 -0.29 -17.52
N GLY A 85 -12.67 -0.79 -18.74
CA GLY A 85 -13.60 -0.18 -19.69
C GLY A 85 -15.04 -0.13 -19.18
N LEU A 86 -15.51 -1.20 -18.53
CA LEU A 86 -16.86 -1.26 -17.94
C LEU A 86 -17.01 -0.23 -16.81
N LEU A 87 -16.01 -0.12 -15.93
CA LEU A 87 -16.02 0.87 -14.86
C LEU A 87 -15.96 2.30 -15.38
N LEU A 88 -15.18 2.57 -16.45
CA LEU A 88 -15.16 3.88 -17.10
C LEU A 88 -16.50 4.21 -17.75
N LEU A 89 -17.16 3.23 -18.38
CA LEU A 89 -18.50 3.39 -18.92
C LEU A 89 -19.53 3.69 -17.83
N TRP A 90 -19.40 3.04 -16.67
CA TRP A 90 -20.22 3.30 -15.49
C TRP A 90 -19.89 4.64 -14.80
N SER A 91 -18.68 5.17 -14.98
CA SER A 91 -18.27 6.47 -14.41
C SER A 91 -19.03 7.64 -15.03
N ASP A 92 -19.49 7.51 -16.28
CA ASP A 92 -20.27 8.54 -16.99
C ASP A 92 -21.74 8.54 -16.52
N PRO A 93 -22.21 9.56 -15.78
CA PRO A 93 -23.58 9.64 -15.28
C PRO A 93 -24.65 9.64 -16.38
N GLN A 94 -24.30 10.13 -17.57
CA GLN A 94 -25.16 10.17 -18.76
C GLN A 94 -24.93 8.96 -19.68
N GLY A 95 -24.04 8.05 -19.28
CA GLY A 95 -23.67 6.86 -20.02
C GLY A 95 -24.76 5.79 -20.04
N PRO A 96 -24.64 4.78 -20.92
CA PRO A 96 -25.66 3.75 -21.16
C PRO A 96 -25.87 2.81 -19.96
N VAL A 97 -24.96 2.82 -18.97
CA VAL A 97 -25.11 2.08 -17.72
C VAL A 97 -25.96 2.92 -16.77
N ALA A 98 -27.28 2.90 -16.95
CA ALA A 98 -28.19 3.63 -16.09
C ALA A 98 -28.33 2.95 -14.71
N LEU A 99 -28.34 3.77 -13.65
CA LEU A 99 -28.74 3.33 -12.31
C LEU A 99 -30.22 2.93 -12.37
N GLY A 100 -30.52 1.65 -12.16
CA GLY A 100 -31.89 1.12 -12.21
C GLY A 100 -32.39 0.67 -13.58
N GLY A 101 -31.55 0.68 -14.63
CA GLY A 101 -31.96 0.28 -16.00
C GLY A 101 -31.90 -1.22 -16.31
N GLY A 102 -31.49 -2.08 -15.37
CA GLY A 102 -31.49 -3.53 -15.53
C GLY A 102 -32.31 -4.19 -14.42
N GLU A 103 -33.51 -4.69 -14.73
CA GLU A 103 -34.47 -5.27 -13.78
C GLU A 103 -33.94 -6.48 -12.99
N ARG A 104 -32.79 -7.05 -13.36
CA ARG A 104 -32.04 -8.00 -12.53
C ARG A 104 -30.64 -8.19 -13.13
N ALA A 105 -29.63 -8.37 -12.28
CA ALA A 105 -28.33 -8.83 -12.75
C ALA A 105 -28.50 -10.20 -13.46
N PRO A 106 -27.87 -10.42 -14.63
CA PRO A 106 -27.92 -11.71 -15.33
C PRO A 106 -27.45 -12.87 -14.44
N ASP A 107 -27.95 -14.08 -14.71
CA ASP A 107 -27.65 -15.25 -13.87
C ASP A 107 -26.15 -15.55 -13.71
N TRP A 108 -25.38 -15.31 -14.76
CA TRP A 108 -23.92 -15.48 -14.71
C TRP A 108 -23.25 -14.48 -13.76
N ALA A 109 -23.75 -13.24 -13.66
CA ALA A 109 -23.24 -12.23 -12.74
C ALA A 109 -23.67 -12.55 -11.30
N ARG A 110 -24.95 -12.93 -11.10
CA ARG A 110 -25.49 -13.33 -9.79
C ARG A 110 -24.76 -14.54 -9.21
N THR A 111 -24.53 -15.57 -10.01
CA THR A 111 -23.84 -16.80 -9.59
C THR A 111 -22.43 -16.48 -9.08
N TRP A 112 -21.72 -15.60 -9.77
CA TRP A 112 -20.39 -15.19 -9.36
C TRP A 112 -20.39 -14.36 -8.07
N LEU A 113 -21.32 -13.39 -7.95
CA LEU A 113 -21.47 -12.56 -6.74
C LEU A 113 -21.81 -13.42 -5.51
N ALA A 114 -22.76 -14.37 -5.64
CA ALA A 114 -23.12 -15.29 -4.56
C ALA A 114 -21.95 -16.19 -4.15
N GLY A 115 -21.26 -16.81 -5.11
CA GLY A 115 -20.08 -17.65 -4.82
C GLY A 115 -18.91 -16.88 -4.22
N ARG A 116 -18.82 -15.56 -4.42
CA ARG A 116 -17.87 -14.69 -3.72
C ARG A 116 -18.28 -14.48 -2.27
N ALA A 117 -19.54 -14.13 -2.02
CA ALA A 117 -20.07 -13.94 -0.66
C ALA A 117 -19.86 -15.20 0.21
N GLU A 118 -20.13 -16.39 -0.32
CA GLU A 118 -19.89 -17.66 0.38
C GLU A 118 -18.41 -17.91 0.71
N ARG A 119 -17.50 -17.60 -0.23
CA ARG A 119 -16.04 -17.75 0.00
C ARG A 119 -15.54 -16.80 1.08
N THR A 120 -16.03 -15.56 1.08
CA THR A 120 -15.72 -14.58 2.12
C THR A 120 -16.22 -15.06 3.49
N ALA A 121 -17.46 -15.59 3.56
CA ALA A 121 -18.01 -16.15 4.79
C ALA A 121 -17.22 -17.35 5.31
N LYS A 122 -16.82 -18.29 4.43
CA LYS A 122 -15.96 -19.43 4.80
C LYS A 122 -14.58 -19.00 5.30
N LYS A 123 -13.97 -17.99 4.70
CA LYS A 123 -12.69 -17.43 5.15
C LYS A 123 -12.79 -16.80 6.54
N LYS A 124 -13.92 -16.13 6.84
CA LYS A 124 -14.25 -15.57 8.17
C LYS A 124 -14.43 -16.66 9.24
N ALA A 125 -15.05 -17.79 8.88
CA ALA A 125 -15.22 -18.91 9.82
C ALA A 125 -13.89 -19.64 10.14
N ALA A 126 -12.97 -19.74 9.19
CA ALA A 126 -11.68 -20.42 9.38
C ALA A 126 -10.71 -19.65 10.31
N THR A 127 -10.87 -18.33 10.42
CA THR A 127 -9.98 -17.46 11.21
C THR A 127 -10.23 -17.53 12.72
N VAL A 128 -11.35 -18.13 13.16
CA VAL A 128 -11.78 -18.20 14.57
C VAL A 128 -11.26 -19.44 15.31
N THR A 129 -10.42 -20.28 14.68
CA THR A 129 -9.85 -21.45 15.38
C THR A 129 -8.72 -21.04 16.34
N PRO A 130 -8.79 -21.38 17.64
CA PRO A 130 -7.77 -20.99 18.60
C PRO A 130 -6.43 -21.66 18.30
N ALA A 131 -5.42 -20.86 17.98
CA ALA A 131 -4.03 -21.32 17.88
C ALA A 131 -3.45 -21.41 19.30
N GLY A 132 -3.71 -22.52 20.00
CA GLY A 132 -3.28 -22.71 21.38
C GLY A 132 -2.75 -24.11 21.72
N SER A 133 -2.33 -24.91 20.73
CA SER A 133 -1.78 -26.24 21.01
C SER A 133 -0.32 -26.16 21.47
N GLU A 134 0.08 -27.06 22.37
CA GLU A 134 1.47 -27.19 22.84
C GLU A 134 2.46 -27.38 21.67
N ALA A 135 2.03 -28.09 20.62
CA ALA A 135 2.78 -28.26 19.39
C ALA A 135 3.00 -26.95 18.60
N ALA A 136 2.12 -25.95 18.72
CA ALA A 136 2.35 -24.62 18.16
C ALA A 136 3.41 -23.85 18.95
N ARG A 137 3.37 -23.95 20.29
CA ARG A 137 4.37 -23.32 21.17
C ARG A 137 5.78 -23.87 20.93
N ARG A 138 5.95 -25.20 20.92
CA ARG A 138 7.24 -25.85 20.63
C ARG A 138 7.81 -25.45 19.26
N ARG A 139 6.95 -25.33 18.23
CA ARG A 139 7.37 -24.86 16.89
C ARG A 139 7.80 -23.38 16.89
N ALA A 140 7.17 -22.54 17.70
CA ALA A 140 7.55 -21.14 17.85
C ALA A 140 8.90 -21.02 18.58
N GLU A 141 9.13 -21.81 19.63
CA GLU A 141 10.41 -21.88 20.36
C GLU A 141 11.55 -22.33 19.43
N GLN A 142 11.38 -23.46 18.72
CA GLN A 142 12.38 -23.97 17.75
C GLN A 142 12.68 -22.97 16.63
N ARG A 143 11.66 -22.25 16.14
CA ARG A 143 11.86 -21.16 15.18
C ARG A 143 12.69 -20.04 15.80
N GLY A 144 12.39 -19.68 17.05
CA GLY A 144 13.14 -18.69 17.80
C GLY A 144 14.63 -19.03 17.90
N GLU A 145 14.97 -20.27 18.22
CA GLU A 145 16.36 -20.75 18.29
C GLU A 145 17.07 -20.62 16.94
N ARG A 146 16.44 -21.06 15.84
CA ARG A 146 17.00 -20.94 14.49
C ARG A 146 17.23 -19.49 14.08
N VAL A 147 16.25 -18.63 14.35
CA VAL A 147 16.35 -17.19 14.07
C VAL A 147 17.48 -16.55 14.87
N SER A 148 17.64 -16.91 16.15
CA SER A 148 18.73 -16.40 16.98
C SER A 148 20.10 -16.86 16.47
N ALA A 149 20.24 -18.14 16.09
CA ALA A 149 21.49 -18.65 15.51
C ALA A 149 21.84 -17.93 14.19
N GLY A 150 20.86 -17.74 13.30
CA GLY A 150 21.06 -16.97 12.07
C GLY A 150 21.40 -15.50 12.34
N ALA A 151 20.78 -14.89 13.34
CA ALA A 151 21.12 -13.53 13.75
C ALA A 151 22.58 -13.44 14.23
N THR A 152 23.05 -14.36 15.09
CA THR A 152 24.45 -14.39 15.52
C THR A 152 25.44 -14.55 14.36
N GLU A 153 25.14 -15.43 13.39
CA GLU A 153 25.98 -15.57 12.19
C GLU A 153 26.00 -14.26 11.38
N LEU A 154 24.83 -13.63 11.20
CA LEU A 154 24.73 -12.38 10.48
C LEU A 154 25.49 -11.25 11.19
N GLU A 155 25.47 -11.19 12.52
CA GLU A 155 26.25 -10.23 13.31
C GLU A 155 27.74 -10.29 12.95
N GLN A 156 28.30 -11.50 12.98
CA GLN A 156 29.72 -11.74 12.66
C GLN A 156 30.05 -11.31 11.23
N ARG A 157 29.20 -11.65 10.26
CA ARG A 157 29.37 -11.23 8.86
C ARG A 157 29.34 -9.71 8.69
N LEU A 158 28.47 -9.01 9.42
CA LEU A 158 28.41 -7.54 9.39
C LEU A 158 29.66 -6.92 10.01
N GLU A 159 30.18 -7.48 11.10
CA GLU A 159 31.43 -7.04 11.72
C GLU A 159 32.64 -7.28 10.80
N ASP A 160 32.69 -8.43 10.12
CA ASP A 160 33.73 -8.75 9.15
C ASP A 160 33.69 -7.81 7.93
N LEU A 161 32.51 -7.49 7.42
CA LEU A 161 32.31 -6.49 6.37
C LEU A 161 32.89 -5.13 6.78
N LEU A 162 32.59 -4.67 8.00
CA LEU A 162 33.08 -3.39 8.51
C LEU A 162 34.59 -3.42 8.74
N ARG A 163 35.14 -4.53 9.24
CA ARG A 163 36.58 -4.72 9.45
C ARG A 163 37.36 -4.74 8.13
N GLY A 164 36.79 -5.34 7.09
CA GLY A 164 37.35 -5.38 5.74
C GLY A 164 37.26 -4.04 4.98
N GLY A 165 36.44 -3.11 5.48
CA GLY A 165 36.21 -1.80 4.89
C GLY A 165 35.19 -1.83 3.74
N LEU A 166 34.32 -0.82 3.71
CA LEU A 166 33.18 -0.78 2.78
C LEU A 166 33.60 -0.65 1.30
N ALA A 167 34.78 -0.11 1.01
CA ALA A 167 35.27 0.03 -0.35
C ALA A 167 35.45 -1.32 -1.08
N ALA A 168 35.75 -2.40 -0.34
CA ALA A 168 35.88 -3.73 -0.90
C ALA A 168 34.52 -4.38 -1.24
N ALA A 169 33.41 -3.87 -0.68
CA ALA A 169 32.07 -4.44 -0.85
C ALA A 169 31.57 -4.37 -2.30
N GLU A 170 32.04 -3.40 -3.09
CA GLU A 170 31.75 -3.31 -4.52
C GLU A 170 32.40 -4.47 -5.31
N GLN A 171 33.55 -4.96 -4.85
CA GLN A 171 34.30 -6.03 -5.51
C GLN A 171 33.80 -7.43 -5.13
N SER A 172 33.14 -7.55 -3.97
CA SER A 172 32.63 -8.82 -3.41
C SER A 172 31.52 -9.47 -4.26
N GLY A 173 30.85 -8.69 -5.12
CA GLY A 173 29.80 -9.19 -6.02
C GLY A 173 28.49 -9.58 -5.32
N TYR A 174 27.40 -9.68 -6.09
CA TYR A 174 26.05 -9.93 -5.56
C TYR A 174 25.85 -11.35 -4.99
N SER A 175 26.68 -12.32 -5.39
CA SER A 175 26.55 -13.73 -4.98
C SER A 175 26.73 -13.95 -3.48
N LEU A 176 27.69 -13.26 -2.84
CA LEU A 176 27.95 -13.37 -1.41
C LEU A 176 26.76 -12.86 -0.57
N TRP A 177 26.10 -11.80 -1.04
CA TRP A 177 24.89 -11.27 -0.42
C TRP A 177 23.72 -12.23 -0.54
N GLU A 178 23.52 -12.86 -1.71
CA GLU A 178 22.48 -13.88 -1.87
C GLU A 178 22.74 -15.15 -1.06
N GLU A 179 24.00 -15.60 -0.94
CA GLU A 179 24.35 -16.72 -0.06
C GLU A 179 23.97 -16.39 1.40
N THR A 180 24.34 -15.20 1.86
CA THR A 180 24.01 -14.74 3.22
C THR A 180 22.49 -14.64 3.40
N ALA A 181 21.76 -14.11 2.41
CA ALA A 181 20.30 -14.04 2.45
C ALA A 181 19.64 -15.43 2.44
N ALA A 182 20.19 -16.40 1.70
CA ALA A 182 19.70 -17.78 1.71
C ALA A 182 19.85 -18.43 3.08
N ARG A 183 20.99 -18.22 3.76
CA ARG A 183 21.19 -18.69 5.14
C ARG A 183 20.17 -18.09 6.11
N MET A 184 19.77 -16.83 5.93
CA MET A 184 18.72 -16.22 6.73
C MET A 184 17.33 -16.86 6.48
N VAL A 185 17.05 -17.29 5.25
CA VAL A 185 15.83 -18.08 4.96
C VAL A 185 15.87 -19.43 5.66
N ASP A 186 17.01 -20.13 5.63
CA ASP A 186 17.21 -21.41 6.31
C ASP A 186 17.10 -21.27 7.84
N ALA A 187 17.58 -20.16 8.38
CA ALA A 187 17.41 -19.75 9.77
C ALA A 187 15.98 -19.33 10.13
N GLN A 188 15.04 -19.36 9.17
CA GLN A 188 13.64 -18.92 9.34
C GLN A 188 13.48 -17.43 9.69
N ALA A 189 14.42 -16.59 9.25
CA ALA A 189 14.42 -15.14 9.41
C ALA A 189 14.26 -14.42 8.05
N PRO A 190 13.11 -14.54 7.37
CA PRO A 190 12.91 -13.97 6.04
C PRO A 190 13.02 -12.43 6.03
N GLY A 191 12.75 -11.76 7.15
CA GLY A 191 12.98 -10.32 7.28
C GLY A 191 14.47 -9.95 7.20
N LEU A 192 15.34 -10.70 7.88
CA LEU A 192 16.79 -10.53 7.75
C LEU A 192 17.26 -10.84 6.31
N ALA A 193 16.72 -11.89 5.69
CA ALA A 193 17.03 -12.23 4.31
C ALA A 193 16.70 -11.09 3.33
N ALA A 194 15.55 -10.44 3.49
CA ALA A 194 15.16 -9.29 2.68
C ALA A 194 16.14 -8.12 2.87
N ARG A 195 16.49 -7.80 4.12
CA ARG A 195 17.43 -6.72 4.45
C ARG A 195 18.84 -6.97 3.92
N VAL A 196 19.33 -8.20 3.96
CA VAL A 196 20.63 -8.57 3.37
C VAL A 196 20.64 -8.36 1.85
N ARG A 197 19.54 -8.69 1.14
CA ARG A 197 19.44 -8.42 -0.30
C ARG A 197 19.41 -6.93 -0.60
N GLU A 198 18.71 -6.15 0.22
CA GLU A 198 18.69 -4.68 0.10
C GLU A 198 20.10 -4.10 0.30
N LEU A 199 20.89 -4.60 1.25
CA LEU A 199 22.31 -4.21 1.40
C LEU A 199 23.13 -4.54 0.15
N GLY A 200 22.95 -5.73 -0.42
CA GLY A 200 23.65 -6.18 -1.62
C GLY A 200 23.37 -5.34 -2.88
N ALA A 201 22.27 -4.57 -2.89
CA ALA A 201 21.94 -3.65 -3.98
C ALA A 201 22.58 -2.25 -3.84
N ILE A 202 23.20 -1.93 -2.69
CA ILE A 202 23.78 -0.61 -2.42
C ILE A 202 25.16 -0.41 -3.09
N PRO A 203 26.12 -1.36 -3.03
CA PRO A 203 27.41 -1.17 -3.67
C PRO A 203 27.28 -0.81 -5.15
N GLY A 204 28.02 0.21 -5.61
CA GLY A 204 27.96 0.66 -7.00
C GLY A 204 26.67 1.43 -7.41
N SER A 205 25.76 1.71 -6.47
CA SER A 205 24.49 2.44 -6.75
C SER A 205 24.65 3.96 -6.98
N GLY A 206 25.86 4.42 -7.35
CA GLY A 206 26.17 5.83 -7.59
C GLY A 206 26.68 6.59 -6.35
N PRO A 207 26.79 7.93 -6.43
CA PRO A 207 27.44 8.75 -5.41
C PRO A 207 26.87 8.53 -4.00
N GLY A 208 27.75 8.49 -3.00
CA GLY A 208 27.37 8.32 -1.59
C GLY A 208 26.94 6.92 -1.17
N TRP A 209 27.10 5.91 -2.04
CA TRP A 209 26.76 4.52 -1.69
C TRP A 209 27.49 3.98 -0.46
N PRO A 210 28.77 4.32 -0.15
CA PRO A 210 29.43 3.79 1.05
C PRO A 210 28.76 4.27 2.34
N VAL A 211 28.30 5.52 2.36
CA VAL A 211 27.57 6.09 3.51
C VAL A 211 26.23 5.38 3.67
N ARG A 212 25.46 5.22 2.57
CA ARG A 212 24.20 4.47 2.62
C ARG A 212 24.39 3.04 3.08
N LEU A 213 25.45 2.36 2.62
CA LEU A 213 25.75 0.99 3.04
C LEU A 213 26.04 0.94 4.54
N LEU A 214 26.84 1.88 5.05
CA LEU A 214 27.12 1.99 6.48
C LEU A 214 25.85 2.19 7.31
N GLU A 215 24.97 3.12 6.90
CA GLU A 215 23.70 3.40 7.58
C GLU A 215 22.81 2.15 7.64
N GLU A 216 22.60 1.50 6.50
CA GLU A 216 21.70 0.33 6.41
C GLU A 216 22.30 -0.89 7.12
N THR A 217 23.62 -1.09 7.06
CA THR A 217 24.35 -2.11 7.84
C THR A 217 24.24 -1.85 9.33
N SER A 218 24.35 -0.59 9.77
CA SER A 218 24.21 -0.21 11.19
C SER A 218 22.81 -0.51 11.71
N LEU A 219 21.78 -0.20 10.93
CA LEU A 219 20.39 -0.54 11.26
C LEU A 219 20.18 -2.07 11.35
N LEU A 220 20.76 -2.84 10.43
CA LEU A 220 20.67 -4.30 10.45
C LEU A 220 21.42 -4.89 11.66
N TYR A 221 22.60 -4.36 11.98
CA TYR A 221 23.37 -4.75 13.16
C TYR A 221 22.58 -4.50 14.45
N LEU A 222 21.94 -3.33 14.58
CA LEU A 222 21.06 -3.03 15.71
C LEU A 222 19.90 -4.01 15.82
N LEU A 223 19.30 -4.45 14.71
CA LEU A 223 18.20 -5.41 14.71
C LEU A 223 18.64 -6.79 15.21
N VAL A 224 19.80 -7.25 14.75
CA VAL A 224 20.40 -8.52 15.15
C VAL A 224 20.79 -8.50 16.63
N ARG A 225 21.40 -7.40 17.10
CA ARG A 225 21.69 -7.16 18.52
C ARG A 225 20.43 -7.16 19.38
N ALA A 226 19.37 -6.49 18.90
CA ALA A 226 18.08 -6.44 19.59
C ALA A 226 17.45 -7.83 19.71
N ARG A 227 17.61 -8.70 18.70
CA ARG A 227 17.21 -10.11 18.80
C ARG A 227 17.98 -10.85 19.90
N GLY A 228 19.30 -10.66 19.99
CA GLY A 228 20.13 -11.27 21.04
C GLY A 228 19.72 -10.86 22.46
N ARG A 229 19.24 -9.62 22.63
CA ARG A 229 18.80 -9.05 23.91
C ARG A 229 17.28 -8.96 24.06
N GLN A 230 16.53 -9.74 23.29
CA GLN A 230 15.08 -9.55 23.17
C GLN A 230 14.33 -9.71 24.51
N ALA A 231 14.84 -10.52 25.42
CA ALA A 231 14.28 -10.71 26.76
C ALA A 231 14.40 -9.45 27.66
N GLU A 232 15.30 -8.52 27.33
CA GLU A 232 15.51 -7.27 28.05
C GLU A 232 14.70 -6.10 27.46
N LEU A 233 14.06 -6.30 26.30
CA LEU A 233 13.32 -5.24 25.63
C LEU A 233 11.90 -5.10 26.21
N PRO A 234 11.34 -3.87 26.23
CA PRO A 234 9.91 -3.66 26.43
C PRO A 234 9.09 -4.51 25.46
N ALA A 235 7.89 -4.94 25.88
CA ALA A 235 7.06 -5.87 25.11
C ALA A 235 6.75 -5.35 23.70
N GLU A 236 6.51 -4.05 23.57
CA GLU A 236 6.21 -3.36 22.32
C GLU A 236 7.41 -3.42 21.36
N LEU A 237 8.60 -3.13 21.85
CA LEU A 237 9.82 -3.17 21.05
C LEU A 237 10.24 -4.60 20.71
N SER A 238 10.01 -5.56 21.62
CA SER A 238 10.18 -6.99 21.36
C SER A 238 9.28 -7.47 20.20
N SER A 239 8.03 -6.98 20.15
CA SER A 239 7.10 -7.23 19.04
C SER A 239 7.60 -6.62 17.72
N VAL A 240 8.13 -5.39 17.75
CA VAL A 240 8.77 -4.74 16.59
C VAL A 240 9.91 -5.61 16.05
N VAL A 241 10.83 -6.04 16.92
CA VAL A 241 11.96 -6.90 16.53
C VAL A 241 11.44 -8.19 15.89
N GLY A 242 10.46 -8.85 16.50
CA GLY A 242 9.84 -10.05 15.92
C GLY A 242 9.26 -9.82 14.52
N ALA A 243 8.50 -8.74 14.33
CA ALA A 243 7.93 -8.38 13.03
C ALA A 243 9.01 -8.10 11.98
N ARG A 244 10.07 -7.38 12.36
CA ARG A 244 11.22 -7.04 11.49
C ARG A 244 12.05 -8.26 11.09
N LEU A 245 12.10 -9.29 11.93
CA LEU A 245 12.70 -10.60 11.61
C LEU A 245 11.83 -11.44 10.65
N GLY A 246 10.58 -11.02 10.41
CA GLY A 246 9.61 -11.72 9.57
C GLY A 246 8.85 -12.82 10.32
N LEU A 247 8.77 -12.74 11.66
CA LEU A 247 7.89 -13.60 12.43
C LEU A 247 6.42 -13.23 12.17
N PRO A 248 5.52 -14.22 12.10
CA PRO A 248 4.10 -13.95 11.86
C PRO A 248 3.51 -13.21 13.06
N VAL A 249 2.97 -12.01 12.80
CA VAL A 249 2.19 -11.24 13.76
C VAL A 249 0.74 -11.22 13.28
N ARG A 250 -0.22 -11.27 14.21
CA ARG A 250 -1.65 -11.15 13.92
C ARG A 250 -2.16 -9.80 14.40
N ALA A 251 -3.21 -9.31 13.76
CA ALA A 251 -3.96 -8.20 14.31
C ALA A 251 -4.66 -8.66 15.60
N GLU A 252 -4.66 -7.80 16.61
CA GLU A 252 -5.18 -8.09 17.95
C GLU A 252 -6.05 -6.93 18.45
N GLY A 253 -6.96 -7.24 19.38
CA GLY A 253 -7.88 -6.25 19.96
C GLY A 253 -9.22 -6.13 19.21
N PRO A 254 -10.13 -5.28 19.72
CA PRO A 254 -11.45 -5.11 19.14
C PRO A 254 -11.38 -4.39 17.78
N PRO A 255 -12.17 -4.81 16.78
CA PRO A 255 -12.26 -4.09 15.53
C PRO A 255 -12.86 -2.70 15.75
N LEU A 256 -12.27 -1.69 15.12
CA LEU A 256 -12.82 -0.33 15.08
C LEU A 256 -13.58 -0.14 13.77
N ARG A 257 -14.90 -0.01 13.87
CA ARG A 257 -15.73 0.45 12.76
C ARG A 257 -15.63 1.96 12.64
N ASP A 258 -15.30 2.45 11.45
CA ASP A 258 -15.24 3.87 11.10
C ASP A 258 -15.53 4.04 9.60
N THR A 259 -15.70 5.29 9.17
CA THR A 259 -15.70 5.70 7.77
C THR A 259 -14.28 6.10 7.38
N TRP A 260 -13.63 5.25 6.59
CA TRP A 260 -12.22 5.35 6.22
C TRP A 260 -12.05 6.01 4.85
N LEU A 261 -11.56 7.25 4.82
CA LEU A 261 -11.11 7.90 3.60
C LEU A 261 -9.83 7.22 3.09
N VAL A 262 -9.87 6.68 1.88
CA VAL A 262 -8.70 6.15 1.19
C VAL A 262 -7.86 7.32 0.68
N LEU A 263 -6.76 7.63 1.35
CA LEU A 263 -5.88 8.74 0.99
C LEU A 263 -4.96 8.38 -0.17
N ALA A 264 -4.44 7.15 -0.22
CA ALA A 264 -3.58 6.69 -1.30
C ALA A 264 -3.64 5.18 -1.47
N GLN A 265 -3.43 4.69 -2.70
CA GLN A 265 -3.23 3.28 -3.00
C GLN A 265 -2.19 3.10 -4.09
N TYR A 266 -1.16 2.30 -3.83
CA TYR A 266 -0.09 2.01 -4.79
C TYR A 266 0.50 0.63 -4.58
N ASP A 267 1.12 0.11 -5.64
CA ASP A 267 1.72 -1.23 -5.66
C ASP A 267 3.25 -1.10 -5.66
N THR A 268 3.90 -1.88 -4.79
CA THR A 268 5.34 -2.12 -4.78
C THR A 268 5.57 -3.59 -5.17
N ALA A 269 6.43 -3.87 -6.13
CA ALA A 269 6.69 -5.23 -6.59
C ALA A 269 8.16 -5.63 -6.37
N ASP A 270 8.36 -6.87 -5.94
CA ASP A 270 9.64 -7.57 -6.03
C ASP A 270 9.54 -8.78 -6.99
N ALA A 271 10.61 -9.55 -7.14
CA ALA A 271 10.67 -10.68 -8.07
C ALA A 271 9.62 -11.78 -7.81
N ARG A 272 9.04 -11.85 -6.60
CA ARG A 272 8.16 -12.94 -6.15
C ARG A 272 6.77 -12.45 -5.74
N LEU A 273 6.65 -11.21 -5.30
CA LEU A 273 5.47 -10.67 -4.63
C LEU A 273 5.17 -9.23 -5.05
N THR A 274 3.91 -8.97 -5.41
CA THR A 274 3.38 -7.61 -5.51
C THR A 274 2.64 -7.29 -4.21
N THR A 275 3.02 -6.20 -3.55
CA THR A 275 2.39 -5.69 -2.35
C THR A 275 1.65 -4.39 -2.66
N ARG A 276 0.35 -4.36 -2.43
CA ARG A 276 -0.48 -3.17 -2.47
C ARG A 276 -0.53 -2.53 -1.11
N ARG A 277 -0.25 -1.24 -1.06
CA ARG A 277 -0.32 -0.39 0.13
C ARG A 277 -1.49 0.55 -0.03
N ALA A 278 -2.42 0.53 0.92
CA ALA A 278 -3.54 1.45 0.98
C ALA A 278 -3.51 2.22 2.30
N TRP A 279 -3.38 3.54 2.22
CA TRP A 279 -3.43 4.44 3.36
C TRP A 279 -4.86 4.95 3.56
N LEU A 280 -5.37 4.78 4.77
CA LEU A 280 -6.73 5.10 5.17
C LEU A 280 -6.71 6.11 6.32
N HIS A 281 -7.69 7.01 6.35
CA HIS A 281 -7.91 7.92 7.48
C HIS A 281 -9.35 7.84 7.96
N GLY A 282 -9.52 7.52 9.24
CA GLY A 282 -10.83 7.41 9.89
C GLY A 282 -11.40 8.79 10.18
N THR A 283 -12.53 9.12 9.56
CA THR A 283 -13.16 10.44 9.70
C THR A 283 -13.81 10.65 11.08
N GLY A 284 -14.24 9.58 11.75
CA GLY A 284 -14.75 9.64 13.12
C GLY A 284 -13.67 9.48 14.18
N SER A 285 -12.68 8.61 13.94
CA SER A 285 -11.63 8.29 14.92
C SER A 285 -10.38 9.17 14.81
N GLY A 286 -10.18 9.85 13.68
CA GLY A 286 -8.94 10.59 13.37
C GLY A 286 -7.70 9.70 13.19
N ARG A 287 -7.86 8.37 13.16
CA ARG A 287 -6.73 7.43 13.05
C ARG A 287 -6.31 7.24 11.60
N THR A 288 -5.01 7.11 11.38
CA THR A 288 -4.46 6.73 10.07
C THR A 288 -4.03 5.26 10.12
N ALA A 289 -4.39 4.50 9.07
CA ALA A 289 -4.11 3.08 8.98
C ALA A 289 -3.49 2.71 7.62
N LEU A 290 -2.60 1.72 7.65
CA LEU A 290 -2.01 1.10 6.47
C LEU A 290 -2.57 -0.32 6.33
N VAL A 291 -3.32 -0.55 5.27
CA VAL A 291 -3.80 -1.88 4.88
C VAL A 291 -2.91 -2.42 3.76
N LEU A 292 -2.45 -3.66 3.93
CA LEU A 292 -1.62 -4.36 2.95
C LEU A 292 -2.41 -5.47 2.27
N SER A 293 -2.24 -5.59 0.97
CA SER A 293 -2.73 -6.73 0.19
C SER A 293 -1.62 -7.29 -0.68
N TYR A 294 -1.63 -8.60 -0.88
CA TYR A 294 -0.52 -9.31 -1.51
C TYR A 294 -1.00 -10.08 -2.74
N GLY A 295 -0.19 -10.06 -3.79
CA GLY A 295 -0.41 -10.78 -5.03
C GLY A 295 0.83 -11.60 -5.40
N ALA A 296 0.65 -12.91 -5.60
CA ALA A 296 1.76 -13.81 -5.91
C ALA A 296 2.21 -13.69 -7.37
N ALA A 297 3.52 -13.76 -7.63
CA ALA A 297 4.12 -13.97 -8.95
C ALA A 297 3.58 -13.02 -10.04
N GLY A 298 3.74 -11.71 -9.83
CA GLY A 298 3.36 -10.67 -10.78
C GLY A 298 1.85 -10.48 -10.96
N ARG A 299 1.02 -11.16 -10.17
CA ARG A 299 -0.44 -10.89 -10.12
C ARG A 299 -0.71 -9.67 -9.25
N ALA A 300 -1.64 -8.84 -9.69
CA ALA A 300 -2.11 -7.72 -8.88
C ALA A 300 -2.82 -8.24 -7.61
N PRO A 301 -2.61 -7.59 -6.46
CA PRO A 301 -3.34 -7.90 -5.23
C PRO A 301 -4.85 -7.76 -5.41
N GLU A 302 -5.61 -8.64 -4.74
CA GLU A 302 -7.08 -8.68 -4.91
C GLU A 302 -7.79 -7.48 -4.31
N LEU A 303 -7.29 -6.96 -3.18
CA LEU A 303 -7.94 -5.84 -2.50
C LEU A 303 -7.74 -4.59 -3.34
N THR A 304 -8.84 -3.88 -3.57
CA THR A 304 -8.81 -2.59 -4.22
C THR A 304 -9.64 -1.61 -3.38
N LEU A 305 -9.06 -0.46 -3.10
CA LEU A 305 -9.59 0.66 -2.34
C LEU A 305 -9.27 1.92 -3.17
N PRO A 306 -10.23 2.45 -3.94
CA PRO A 306 -9.97 3.60 -4.80
C PRO A 306 -9.64 4.85 -3.97
N ALA A 307 -8.52 5.52 -4.29
CA ALA A 307 -8.14 6.76 -3.61
C ALA A 307 -9.18 7.86 -3.80
N GLY A 308 -9.38 8.68 -2.77
CA GLY A 308 -10.37 9.75 -2.73
C GLY A 308 -11.80 9.31 -2.39
N LEU A 309 -12.06 8.02 -2.19
CA LEU A 309 -13.35 7.53 -1.69
C LEU A 309 -13.26 7.15 -0.21
N ALA A 310 -14.40 7.19 0.47
CA ALA A 310 -14.58 6.69 1.82
C ALA A 310 -15.24 5.32 1.82
N VAL A 311 -14.76 4.42 2.67
CA VAL A 311 -15.32 3.08 2.86
C VAL A 311 -15.65 2.90 4.34
N GLU A 312 -16.88 2.52 4.64
CA GLU A 312 -17.24 2.13 5.99
C GLU A 312 -16.76 0.70 6.24
N ALA A 313 -15.87 0.53 7.22
CA ALA A 313 -15.23 -0.75 7.48
C ALA A 313 -14.76 -0.89 8.92
N GLU A 314 -14.58 -2.13 9.34
CA GLU A 314 -13.85 -2.50 10.54
C GLU A 314 -12.36 -2.66 10.25
N LEU A 315 -11.52 -2.07 11.09
CA LEU A 315 -10.07 -2.30 11.09
C LEU A 315 -9.61 -2.84 12.45
N THR A 316 -8.65 -3.78 12.43
CA THR A 316 -7.98 -4.29 13.64
C THR A 316 -6.48 -4.06 13.52
N TRP A 317 -5.82 -3.53 14.55
CA TRP A 317 -4.41 -3.14 14.46
C TRP A 317 -3.46 -4.27 14.82
N PHE A 318 -2.29 -4.25 14.20
CA PHE A 318 -1.18 -5.11 14.61
C PHE A 318 -0.49 -4.51 15.84
N PRO A 319 -0.13 -5.31 16.85
CA PRO A 319 0.53 -4.85 18.08
C PRO A 319 2.04 -4.60 17.84
N THR A 320 2.40 -3.83 16.81
CA THR A 320 3.80 -3.64 16.39
C THR A 320 4.11 -2.17 16.14
N GLY A 321 5.15 -1.66 16.82
CA GLY A 321 5.81 -0.38 16.52
C GLY A 321 4.87 0.80 16.54
N ALA A 322 5.06 1.72 15.58
CA ALA A 322 4.27 2.94 15.44
C ALA A 322 2.78 2.73 15.09
N GLY A 323 2.32 1.48 14.99
CA GLY A 323 0.90 1.15 15.13
C GLY A 323 -0.01 1.60 13.99
N TRP A 324 0.51 1.77 12.76
CA TRP A 324 -0.34 2.12 11.61
C TRP A 324 -0.90 0.91 10.88
N ARG A 325 -0.21 -0.22 10.93
CA ARG A 325 -0.64 -1.42 10.18
C ARG A 325 -1.95 -1.93 10.77
N ALA A 326 -2.92 -2.15 9.89
CA ALA A 326 -4.21 -2.73 10.26
C ALA A 326 -4.62 -3.83 9.28
N GLU A 327 -5.40 -4.78 9.79
CA GLU A 327 -6.12 -5.77 9.01
C GLU A 327 -7.52 -5.24 8.71
N LEU A 328 -7.90 -5.32 7.44
CA LEU A 328 -9.24 -4.94 6.99
C LEU A 328 -10.23 -6.07 7.31
N GLY A 329 -11.18 -5.75 8.18
CA GLY A 329 -12.29 -6.61 8.56
C GLY A 329 -13.50 -6.47 7.63
N GLU A 330 -14.69 -6.47 8.21
CA GLU A 330 -15.93 -6.32 7.46
C GLU A 330 -16.07 -4.94 6.84
N ARG A 331 -16.69 -4.87 5.65
CA ARG A 331 -17.03 -3.62 4.97
C ARG A 331 -18.53 -3.49 4.89
N PHE A 332 -19.00 -2.27 5.06
CA PHE A 332 -20.41 -1.93 5.11
C PHE A 332 -20.72 -1.02 3.91
N GLY A 333 -21.36 -1.59 2.89
CA GLY A 333 -21.76 -0.84 1.69
C GLY A 333 -20.65 -0.59 0.67
N ALA A 334 -20.99 0.19 -0.36
CA ALA A 334 -20.08 0.57 -1.43
C ALA A 334 -19.26 1.81 -1.05
N PRO A 335 -18.03 1.97 -1.58
CA PRO A 335 -17.26 3.20 -1.44
C PRO A 335 -18.07 4.42 -1.90
N ALA A 336 -18.02 5.49 -1.12
CA ALA A 336 -18.78 6.72 -1.35
C ALA A 336 -17.87 7.96 -1.34
N ALA A 337 -18.40 9.11 -1.74
CA ALA A 337 -17.70 10.38 -1.58
C ALA A 337 -17.43 10.66 -0.09
N PRO A 338 -16.24 11.17 0.28
CA PRO A 338 -15.93 11.44 1.67
C PRO A 338 -16.74 12.62 2.22
N LEU A 339 -17.10 12.54 3.50
CA LEU A 339 -17.76 13.64 4.21
C LEU A 339 -16.78 14.74 4.64
N SER A 340 -15.53 14.38 4.90
CA SER A 340 -14.47 15.29 5.32
C SER A 340 -13.10 14.73 4.99
N ARG A 341 -12.08 15.59 5.05
CA ARG A 341 -10.67 15.23 4.87
C ARG A 341 -9.87 15.54 6.13
N PRO A 342 -8.75 14.83 6.36
CA PRO A 342 -7.86 15.19 7.47
C PRO A 342 -7.33 16.61 7.31
N THR A 343 -7.36 17.37 8.39
CA THR A 343 -6.66 18.65 8.48
C THR A 343 -5.15 18.42 8.45
N GLY A 344 -4.44 19.25 7.70
CA GLY A 344 -2.98 19.23 7.64
C GLY A 344 -2.34 19.65 8.96
N VAL A 345 -1.16 19.12 9.23
CA VAL A 345 -0.24 19.66 10.24
C VAL A 345 0.88 20.46 9.57
N ASP A 346 1.56 21.28 10.35
CA ASP A 346 2.75 21.99 9.88
C ASP A 346 3.99 21.08 9.78
N VAL A 347 5.06 21.62 9.22
CA VAL A 347 6.34 20.93 9.03
C VAL A 347 6.97 20.48 10.36
N THR A 348 6.86 21.28 11.41
CA THR A 348 7.48 21.00 12.71
C THR A 348 6.78 19.82 13.38
N GLU A 349 5.45 19.81 13.39
CA GLU A 349 4.64 18.70 13.90
C GLU A 349 4.82 17.43 13.05
N ALA A 350 4.99 17.56 11.73
CA ALA A 350 5.32 16.43 10.85
C ALA A 350 6.66 15.76 11.27
N LEU A 351 7.70 16.56 11.52
CA LEU A 351 8.99 16.07 12.01
C LEU A 351 8.88 15.48 13.42
N GLY A 352 8.07 16.11 14.30
CA GLY A 352 7.77 15.59 15.63
C GLY A 352 7.07 14.22 15.60
N ARG A 353 6.14 14.01 14.66
CA ARG A 353 5.51 12.70 14.40
C ARG A 353 6.54 11.66 13.95
N TYR A 354 7.45 12.02 13.06
CA TYR A 354 8.51 11.10 12.65
C TYR A 354 9.44 10.74 13.82
N GLY A 355 9.83 11.72 14.64
CA GLY A 355 10.64 11.47 15.84
C GLY A 355 9.96 10.52 16.83
N ARG A 356 8.64 10.66 17.06
CA ARG A 356 7.86 9.71 17.87
C ARG A 356 7.84 8.30 17.26
N ALA A 357 7.66 8.20 15.94
CA ALA A 357 7.66 6.92 15.25
C ALA A 357 9.01 6.19 15.39
N VAL A 358 10.13 6.90 15.26
CA VAL A 358 11.49 6.34 15.44
C VAL A 358 11.74 5.92 16.88
N ARG A 359 11.17 6.63 17.86
CA ARG A 359 11.24 6.23 19.28
C ARG A 359 10.53 4.90 19.54
N GLU A 360 9.41 4.65 18.87
CA GLU A 360 8.60 3.42 19.04
C GLU A 360 9.12 2.26 18.19
N ASP A 361 9.61 2.56 16.98
CA ASP A 361 10.23 1.62 16.05
C ASP A 361 11.48 2.26 15.44
N PRO A 362 12.69 1.96 15.96
CA PRO A 362 13.95 2.53 15.49
C PRO A 362 14.24 2.28 14.00
N TRP A 363 13.57 1.32 13.38
CA TRP A 363 13.72 0.99 11.96
C TRP A 363 12.61 1.59 11.10
N ALA A 364 11.75 2.45 11.64
CA ALA A 364 10.68 3.12 10.89
C ALA A 364 11.28 4.02 9.78
N PRO A 365 11.10 3.66 8.50
CA PRO A 365 11.68 4.46 7.42
C PRO A 365 10.95 5.80 7.24
N HIS A 366 9.68 5.84 7.63
CA HIS A 366 8.78 6.98 7.50
C HIS A 366 7.57 6.83 8.43
N CYS A 367 6.83 7.93 8.64
CA CYS A 367 5.49 7.95 9.21
C CYS A 367 4.48 8.62 8.26
N PRO A 368 3.19 8.22 8.29
CA PRO A 368 2.17 8.89 7.50
C PRO A 368 1.87 10.29 8.05
N VAL A 369 1.83 11.28 7.18
CA VAL A 369 1.53 12.67 7.54
C VAL A 369 0.62 13.30 6.50
N THR A 370 -0.44 13.97 6.97
CA THR A 370 -1.17 14.98 6.20
C THR A 370 -0.53 16.33 6.52
N LEU A 371 0.25 16.87 5.59
CA LEU A 371 1.02 18.10 5.71
C LEU A 371 0.27 19.21 4.98
N GLY A 372 0.03 20.35 5.63
CA GLY A 372 -0.64 21.46 4.98
C GLY A 372 -1.04 22.57 5.94
N PRO A 373 -1.21 23.81 5.45
CA PRO A 373 -0.97 24.23 4.06
C PRO A 373 0.53 24.29 3.72
N VAL A 374 0.92 23.86 2.51
CA VAL A 374 2.31 23.92 2.00
C VAL A 374 2.37 24.26 0.51
N ILE A 375 3.48 24.85 0.09
CA ILE A 375 3.77 25.22 -1.31
C ILE A 375 4.96 24.39 -1.80
N PRO A 376 4.80 23.60 -2.88
CA PRO A 376 5.93 22.98 -3.58
C PRO A 376 6.88 24.04 -4.16
N ALA A 377 8.15 23.99 -3.80
CA ALA A 377 9.17 24.93 -4.24
C ALA A 377 10.48 24.20 -4.58
N PRO A 378 11.30 24.74 -5.51
CA PRO A 378 12.65 24.21 -5.71
C PRO A 378 13.50 24.38 -4.44
N LEU A 379 14.45 23.47 -4.24
CA LEU A 379 15.48 23.65 -3.22
C LEU A 379 16.37 24.86 -3.56
N PRO A 380 16.94 25.56 -2.56
CA PRO A 380 17.81 26.73 -2.79
C PRO A 380 19.03 26.44 -3.69
N ASP A 381 19.52 25.20 -3.69
CA ASP A 381 20.65 24.78 -4.53
C ASP A 381 20.23 24.36 -5.96
N GLY A 382 18.92 24.42 -6.27
CA GLY A 382 18.35 24.08 -7.56
C GLY A 382 18.35 22.59 -7.91
N ARG A 383 18.79 21.69 -7.01
CA ARG A 383 18.99 20.27 -7.30
C ARG A 383 17.88 19.34 -6.79
N GLY A 384 16.76 19.91 -6.37
CA GLY A 384 15.59 19.14 -5.96
C GLY A 384 14.41 20.02 -5.62
N TRP A 385 13.45 19.42 -4.91
CA TRP A 385 12.18 20.06 -4.55
C TRP A 385 11.92 19.90 -3.07
N GLN A 386 11.11 20.79 -2.51
CA GLN A 386 10.68 20.79 -1.12
C GLN A 386 9.22 21.22 -1.00
N LEU A 387 8.59 20.89 0.13
CA LEU A 387 7.30 21.43 0.55
C LEU A 387 7.56 22.48 1.62
N ALA A 388 7.35 23.75 1.27
CA ALA A 388 7.60 24.89 2.14
C ALA A 388 6.31 25.37 2.82
N ALA A 389 6.41 25.80 4.08
CA ALA A 389 5.35 26.53 4.75
C ALA A 389 5.07 27.85 3.99
N PRO A 390 3.81 28.31 3.88
CA PRO A 390 3.46 29.53 3.14
C PRO A 390 4.16 30.79 3.65
N ASP A 391 4.50 30.84 4.94
CA ASP A 391 5.23 31.92 5.59
C ASP A 391 6.76 31.82 5.45
N GLY A 392 7.26 30.74 4.81
CA GLY A 392 8.69 30.48 4.64
C GLY A 392 9.42 30.04 5.92
N SER A 393 8.70 29.76 7.01
CA SER A 393 9.31 29.42 8.31
C SER A 393 10.04 28.08 8.32
N ALA A 394 9.56 27.12 7.55
CA ALA A 394 10.10 25.76 7.48
C ALA A 394 9.83 25.12 6.12
N ALA A 395 10.63 24.11 5.76
CA ALA A 395 10.42 23.31 4.57
C ALA A 395 10.90 21.87 4.75
N LEU A 396 10.26 20.93 4.06
CA LEU A 396 10.65 19.53 4.01
C LEU A 396 11.13 19.17 2.60
N PRO A 397 12.37 18.65 2.43
CA PRO A 397 12.84 18.18 1.14
C PRO A 397 12.00 17.00 0.67
N LEU A 398 11.68 16.95 -0.62
CA LEU A 398 11.07 15.78 -1.23
C LEU A 398 12.12 14.68 -1.39
N SER A 399 11.70 13.43 -1.23
CA SER A 399 12.58 12.28 -1.43
C SER A 399 13.06 12.19 -2.88
N ALA A 400 14.25 11.63 -3.11
CA ALA A 400 14.79 11.46 -4.47
C ALA A 400 13.83 10.67 -5.39
N THR A 401 13.14 9.66 -4.83
CA THR A 401 12.12 8.89 -5.53
C THR A 401 10.89 9.72 -5.89
N ALA A 402 10.48 10.66 -5.03
CA ALA A 402 9.38 11.57 -5.32
C ALA A 402 9.74 12.54 -6.44
N VAL A 403 10.98 13.06 -6.43
CA VAL A 403 11.48 13.97 -7.48
C VAL A 403 11.55 13.29 -8.84
N ALA A 404 11.90 12.00 -8.88
CA ALA A 404 11.95 11.21 -10.11
C ALA A 404 10.56 10.76 -10.61
N ASN A 405 9.50 10.87 -9.81
CA ASN A 405 8.16 10.41 -10.17
C ASN A 405 7.39 11.50 -10.95
N GLN A 406 6.58 11.08 -11.93
CA GLN A 406 5.64 11.95 -12.66
C GLN A 406 4.63 12.64 -11.73
N GLY A 407 4.35 12.09 -10.56
CA GLY A 407 3.52 12.68 -9.52
C GLY A 407 3.95 14.09 -9.11
N LEU A 408 5.26 14.40 -9.17
CA LEU A 408 5.76 15.75 -8.91
C LEU A 408 5.09 16.78 -9.82
N TRP A 409 5.01 16.52 -11.13
CA TRP A 409 4.41 17.47 -12.07
C TRP A 409 2.91 17.69 -11.83
N ARG A 410 2.20 16.65 -11.37
CA ARG A 410 0.79 16.78 -10.95
C ARG A 410 0.65 17.65 -9.71
N LEU A 411 1.51 17.44 -8.71
CA LEU A 411 1.55 18.25 -7.50
C LEU A 411 1.83 19.73 -7.83
N LEU A 412 2.78 20.02 -8.71
CA LEU A 412 3.09 21.38 -9.15
C LEU A 412 1.93 22.03 -9.90
N SER A 413 1.29 21.27 -10.80
CA SER A 413 0.15 21.75 -11.57
C SER A 413 -1.08 22.03 -10.69
N LEU A 414 -1.30 21.17 -9.67
CA LEU A 414 -2.38 21.34 -8.70
C LEU A 414 -2.15 22.55 -7.79
N SER A 415 -0.91 22.78 -7.36
CA SER A 415 -0.57 23.95 -6.55
C SER A 415 -0.70 25.23 -7.35
N GLY A 416 -0.16 25.29 -8.58
CA GLY A 416 -0.08 26.55 -9.34
C GLY A 416 0.69 27.66 -8.60
N GLY A 417 1.49 27.32 -7.60
CA GLY A 417 2.15 28.27 -6.69
C GLY A 417 1.34 28.65 -5.45
N ALA A 418 0.09 28.19 -5.34
CA ALA A 418 -0.75 28.39 -4.16
C ALA A 418 -0.56 27.25 -3.12
N PRO A 419 -0.87 27.51 -1.84
CA PRO A 419 -0.81 26.48 -0.81
C PRO A 419 -1.83 25.36 -1.05
N LEU A 420 -1.43 24.12 -0.73
CA LEU A 420 -2.28 22.94 -0.77
C LEU A 420 -2.01 22.03 0.43
N THR A 421 -2.82 20.98 0.58
CA THR A 421 -2.58 19.91 1.56
C THR A 421 -2.07 18.67 0.85
N VAL A 422 -1.06 18.02 1.43
CA VAL A 422 -0.42 16.82 0.89
C VAL A 422 -0.45 15.70 1.92
N PHE A 423 -0.99 14.55 1.56
CA PHE A 423 -0.77 13.32 2.31
C PHE A 423 0.44 12.56 1.76
N GLY A 424 1.31 12.08 2.64
CA GLY A 424 2.50 11.36 2.25
C GLY A 424 3.23 10.67 3.40
N GLU A 425 4.40 10.13 3.06
CA GLU A 425 5.30 9.45 3.99
C GLU A 425 6.46 10.40 4.33
N CYS A 426 6.55 10.82 5.60
CA CYS A 426 7.61 11.67 6.12
C CYS A 426 8.70 10.81 6.78
N GLY A 427 9.95 10.90 6.32
CA GLY A 427 11.05 10.13 6.88
C GLY A 427 12.42 10.80 6.72
N HIS A 428 13.47 10.11 7.16
CA HIS A 428 14.85 10.63 7.13
C HIS A 428 15.37 10.92 5.71
N ARG A 429 14.79 10.31 4.67
CA ARG A 429 15.13 10.57 3.25
C ARG A 429 14.31 11.70 2.63
N GLY A 430 13.54 12.44 3.43
CA GLY A 430 12.61 13.46 2.98
C GLY A 430 11.15 12.98 2.93
N PHE A 431 10.30 13.82 2.37
CA PHE A 431 8.86 13.60 2.26
C PHE A 431 8.53 12.95 0.91
N THR A 432 7.72 11.89 0.92
CA THR A 432 7.20 11.25 -0.30
C THR A 432 5.71 11.54 -0.41
N PRO A 433 5.29 12.46 -1.31
CA PRO A 433 3.90 12.83 -1.49
C PRO A 433 3.15 11.71 -2.22
N LEU A 434 1.99 11.32 -1.69
CA LEU A 434 1.17 10.22 -2.22
C LEU A 434 -0.18 10.72 -2.73
N ALA A 435 -0.74 11.75 -2.11
CA ALA A 435 -1.93 12.43 -2.57
C ALA A 435 -1.92 13.91 -2.19
N ALA A 436 -2.64 14.74 -2.93
CA ALA A 436 -2.82 16.15 -2.60
C ALA A 436 -4.22 16.65 -2.94
N TRP A 437 -4.64 17.71 -2.26
CA TRP A 437 -5.89 18.41 -2.53
C TRP A 437 -5.77 19.89 -2.15
N VAL A 438 -6.56 20.71 -2.81
CA VAL A 438 -6.74 22.13 -2.47
C VAL A 438 -7.92 22.24 -1.52
N GLU A 439 -7.82 23.16 -0.56
CA GLU A 439 -8.93 23.43 0.37
C GLU A 439 -10.12 24.01 -0.40
N GLY A 440 -11.32 23.43 -0.20
CA GLY A 440 -12.53 23.77 -0.95
C GLY A 440 -12.76 23.01 -2.27
N ASP A 441 -11.78 22.27 -2.78
CA ASP A 441 -11.98 21.35 -3.93
C ASP A 441 -12.53 19.99 -3.43
N GLU A 442 -13.33 19.29 -4.24
CA GLU A 442 -13.91 17.97 -3.94
C GLU A 442 -12.98 16.79 -4.31
N ALA A 443 -11.96 17.01 -5.14
CA ALA A 443 -11.06 15.95 -5.59
C ALA A 443 -9.83 15.73 -4.69
N VAL A 444 -9.53 14.47 -4.39
CA VAL A 444 -8.20 14.04 -3.93
C VAL A 444 -7.42 13.55 -5.15
N VAL A 445 -6.29 14.18 -5.44
CA VAL A 445 -5.44 13.83 -6.58
C VAL A 445 -4.37 12.84 -6.14
N SER A 446 -4.33 11.68 -6.81
CA SER A 446 -3.30 10.65 -6.58
C SER A 446 -1.97 11.04 -7.22
N LEU A 447 -0.90 10.98 -6.44
CA LEU A 447 0.47 11.33 -6.85
C LEU A 447 1.39 10.10 -6.98
N SER A 448 0.96 8.93 -6.49
CA SER A 448 1.71 7.68 -6.53
C SER A 448 1.76 7.00 -7.89
#